data_AF-A0A7C2N4E4-F1
#
_entry.id   AF-A0A7C2N4E4-F1
#
_cell.length_a   1.000
_cell.length_b   1.000
_cell.length_c   1.000
_cell.angle_alpha   90.00
_cell.angle_beta   90.00
_cell.angle_gamma   90.00
#
_symmetry.space_group_name_H-M   'P 1'
#
loop_
_entity.id
_entity.type
_entity.pdbx_description
1 polymer ?
#
loop_
_entity_poly.entity_id
_entity_poly.type
_entity_poly.pdbx_seq_one_letter_code
_entity_poly.pdbx_strand_id
1 'polypeptide(L)' 'MLLSILIPTLESRKEEFHRLYEKLSNQIIGNSLADEVEILYLLDNREYSLGFKRNRLIEKAIGRFVAFIDDDDDVSDN' A
#
# COMPACT_ATOMS: atom_id res chain seq x y z
N MET A 1 1.09 7.97 -13.48
CA MET A 1 0.45 7.10 -12.48
C MET A 1 -0.78 6.38 -13.05
N LEU A 2 -0.68 5.07 -13.19
CA LEU A 2 -1.73 4.14 -13.59
C LEU A 2 -2.43 3.51 -12.37
N LEU A 3 -1.67 3.04 -11.37
CA LEU A 3 -2.18 2.31 -10.21
C LEU A 3 -1.68 2.92 -8.89
N SER A 4 -2.57 3.04 -7.91
CA SER A 4 -2.22 3.32 -6.51
C SER A 4 -2.51 2.10 -5.65
N ILE A 5 -1.49 1.55 -5.02
CA ILE A 5 -1.61 0.45 -4.05
C ILE A 5 -1.76 1.07 -2.67
N LEU A 6 -2.86 0.74 -1.98
CA LEU A 6 -3.28 1.37 -0.74
C LEU A 6 -3.21 0.38 0.42
N ILE A 7 -2.36 0.66 1.41
CA ILE A 7 -2.07 -0.25 2.53
C ILE A 7 -2.43 0.41 3.88
N PRO A 8 -3.60 0.11 4.47
CA PRO A 8 -3.86 0.46 5.85
C PRO A 8 -3.11 -0.50 6.77
N THR A 9 -2.32 0.02 7.73
CA THR A 9 -1.54 -0.83 8.65
C THR A 9 -1.63 -0.33 10.10
N LEU A 10 -1.10 -1.11 11.04
CA LEU A 10 -1.01 -0.80 12.46
C LEU A 10 0.44 -0.81 12.94
N GLU A 11 0.79 -0.03 13.96
CA GLU A 11 2.13 -0.07 14.57
C GLU A 11 2.50 -1.48 15.04
N SER A 12 1.52 -2.25 15.51
CA SER A 12 1.71 -3.65 15.92
C SER A 12 1.99 -4.63 14.76
N ARG A 13 1.84 -4.21 13.50
CA ARG A 13 1.99 -5.01 12.28
C ARG A 13 3.07 -4.45 11.33
N LYS A 14 3.97 -3.64 11.88
CA LYS A 14 4.99 -2.93 11.11
C LYS A 14 5.96 -3.87 10.38
N GLU A 15 6.25 -5.03 10.95
CA GLU A 15 7.15 -6.01 10.34
C GLU A 15 6.51 -6.70 9.12
N GLU A 16 5.22 -7.04 9.22
CA GLU A 16 4.43 -7.58 8.12
C GLU A 16 4.29 -6.54 7.00
N PHE A 17 3.93 -5.31 7.35
CA PHE A 17 3.92 -4.17 6.42
C PHE A 17 5.27 -4.00 5.72
N HIS A 18 6.38 -4.05 6.46
CA HIS A 18 7.70 -3.83 5.89
C HIS A 18 8.04 -4.88 4.82
N ARG A 19 7.75 -6.16 5.08
CA ARG A 19 7.95 -7.24 4.10
C ARG A 19 7.14 -7.03 2.82
N LEU A 20 5.86 -6.71 2.96
CA LEU A 20 4.98 -6.44 1.81
C LEU A 20 5.46 -5.21 1.03
N TYR A 21 5.80 -4.13 1.73
CA TYR A 21 6.27 -2.89 1.13
C TYR A 21 7.57 -3.09 0.36
N GLU A 22 8.54 -3.82 0.92
CA GLU A 22 9.79 -4.15 0.24
C GLU A 22 9.56 -4.99 -1.03
N LYS A 23 8.70 -6.02 -0.94
CA LYS A 23 8.36 -6.87 -2.09
C LYS A 23 7.74 -6.06 -3.23
N LEU A 24 6.74 -5.24 -2.93
CA LEU A 24 6.10 -4.35 -3.90
C LEU A 24 7.09 -3.34 -4.48
N SER A 25 7.92 -2.72 -3.64
CA SER A 25 8.93 -1.75 -4.08
C SER A 25 9.93 -2.39 -5.04
N ASN A 26 10.38 -3.61 -4.74
CA ASN A 26 11.29 -4.37 -5.60
C ASN A 26 10.64 -4.72 -6.95
N GLN A 27 9.36 -5.10 -6.97
CA GLN A 27 8.63 -5.36 -8.22
C GLN A 27 8.46 -4.09 -9.07
N ILE A 28 8.13 -2.96 -8.44
CA ILE A 28 7.97 -1.68 -9.15
C ILE A 28 9.31 -1.24 -9.76
N ILE A 29 10.39 -1.30 -8.99
CA ILE A 29 11.74 -0.92 -9.46
C ILE A 29 12.22 -1.90 -10.54
N GLY A 30 12.12 -3.21 -10.29
CA GLY A 30 12.60 -4.26 -11.18
C GLY A 30 11.90 -4.26 -12.56
N ASN A 31 10.65 -3.82 -12.61
CA ASN A 31 9.88 -3.70 -13.85
C ASN A 31 9.85 -2.27 -14.43
N SER A 32 10.62 -1.32 -13.87
CA SER A 32 10.64 0.09 -14.32
C SER A 32 9.27 0.79 -14.28
N LEU A 33 8.44 0.46 -13.29
CA LEU A 33 7.07 0.97 -13.16
C LEU A 33 6.94 2.20 -12.24
N ALA A 34 8.04 2.84 -11.86
CA ALA A 34 8.04 3.94 -10.89
C ALA A 34 7.20 5.17 -11.32
N ASP A 35 7.02 5.38 -12.63
CA ASP A 35 6.16 6.46 -13.17
C ASP A 35 4.68 6.04 -13.32
N GLU A 36 4.41 4.74 -13.15
CA GLU A 36 3.11 4.10 -13.35
C GLU A 36 2.46 3.64 -12.05
N VAL A 37 3.21 3.31 -11.01
CA VAL A 37 2.68 2.73 -9.78
C VAL A 37 3.16 3.51 -8.56
N GLU A 38 2.24 3.87 -7.67
CA GLU A 38 2.56 4.39 -6.33
C GLU A 38 2.07 3.44 -5.23
N ILE A 39 2.74 3.49 -4.09
CA ILE A 39 2.31 2.84 -2.85
C ILE A 39 1.98 3.94 -1.84
N LEU A 40 0.76 3.93 -1.33
CA LEU A 40 0.32 4.80 -0.24
C LEU A 40 -0.04 3.92 0.96
N TYR A 41 0.44 4.30 2.14
CA TYR A 41 0.11 3.61 3.37
C TYR A 41 -0.32 4.58 4.47
N LEU A 42 -1.11 4.07 5.41
CA LEU A 42 -1.51 4.81 6.60
C LEU A 42 -1.29 3.91 7.82
N LEU A 43 -0.24 4.25 8.55
CA LEU A 43 0.17 3.63 9.80
C LEU A 43 -0.41 4.39 10.98
N ASP A 44 -1.07 3.69 11.88
CA ASP A 44 -1.60 4.22 13.13
C ASP A 44 -1.50 3.15 14.24
N ASN A 45 -1.68 3.53 15.49
CA ASN A 45 -1.79 2.62 16.65
C ASN A 45 -3.24 2.53 17.14
N ARG A 46 -4.16 2.23 16.23
CA ARG A 46 -5.62 2.07 16.47
C ARG A 46 -6.35 3.37 16.84
N GLU A 47 -5.83 4.53 16.45
CA GLU A 47 -6.54 5.81 16.61
C GLU A 47 -7.68 5.97 15.60
N TYR A 48 -7.57 5.34 14.42
CA TYR A 48 -8.54 5.45 13.34
C TYR A 48 -9.17 4.11 12.98
N SER A 49 -10.46 4.16 12.61
CA SER A 49 -11.14 2.99 12.05
C SER A 49 -10.55 2.61 10.69
N LEU A 50 -10.65 1.32 10.32
CA LEU A 50 -10.21 0.85 9.00
C LEU A 50 -10.89 1.63 7.86
N GLY A 51 -12.20 1.91 7.98
CA GLY A 51 -12.94 2.70 6.99
C GLY A 51 -12.41 4.12 6.83
N PHE A 52 -12.03 4.78 7.94
CA PHE A 52 -11.37 6.08 7.88
C PHE A 52 -10.04 5.99 7.12
N LYS A 53 -9.22 4.99 7.43
CA LYS A 53 -7.92 4.81 6.77
C LYS A 53 -8.08 4.60 5.26
N ARG A 54 -9.02 3.73 4.86
CA ARG A 54 -9.32 3.47 3.44
C ARG A 54 -9.78 4.74 2.71
N ASN A 55 -10.70 5.51 3.29
CA ASN A 55 -11.16 6.77 2.69
C ASN A 55 -10.03 7.79 2.54
N ARG A 56 -9.17 7.95 3.57
CA ARG A 56 -8.02 8.85 3.50
C ARG A 56 -7.00 8.45 2.45
N LEU A 57 -6.77 7.15 2.26
CA LEU A 57 -5.88 6.64 1.23
C LEU A 57 -6.46 6.90 -0.17
N ILE A 58 -7.77 6.68 -0.38
CA ILE A 58 -8.44 7.00 -1.64
C ILE A 58 -8.35 8.50 -1.96
N GLU A 59 -8.59 9.37 -0.98
CA GLU A 59 -8.48 10.83 -1.15
C GLU A 59 -7.08 11.29 -1.57
N LYS A 60 -6.04 10.53 -1.23
CA LYS A 60 -4.64 10.83 -1.55
C LYS A 60 -4.14 10.18 -2.84
N ALA A 61 -4.79 9.12 -3.30
CA ALA A 61 -4.41 8.37 -4.49
C ALA A 61 -4.55 9.21 -5.77
N ILE A 62 -3.56 9.15 -6.65
CA ILE A 62 -3.55 9.84 -7.95
C ILE A 62 -3.49 8.89 -9.15
N GLY A 63 -3.41 7.58 -8.91
CA GLY A 63 -3.53 6.54 -9.92
C GLY A 63 -4.93 6.48 -10.53
N ARG A 64 -4.99 6.09 -11.80
CA ARG A 64 -6.27 5.86 -12.50
C ARG A 64 -7.06 4.71 -11.86
N PHE A 65 -6.35 3.74 -11.28
CA PHE A 65 -6.91 2.60 -10.56
C PHE A 65 -6.37 2.57 -9.14
N VAL A 66 -7.16 2.01 -8.24
CA VAL A 66 -6.78 1.79 -6.83
C VAL A 66 -6.93 0.32 -6.48
N ALA A 67 -5.98 -0.21 -5.70
CA ALA A 67 -6.04 -1.55 -5.14
C ALA A 67 -5.72 -1.49 -3.64
N PHE A 68 -6.56 -2.13 -2.82
CA PHE A 68 -6.26 -2.30 -1.40
C PHE A 68 -5.53 -3.62 -1.18
N ILE A 69 -4.52 -3.60 -0.33
CA ILE A 69 -3.82 -4.80 0.16
C ILE A 69 -3.73 -4.63 1.68
N ASP A 70 -4.16 -5.65 2.44
CA ASP A 70 -4.03 -5.63 3.89
C ASP A 70 -2.56 -5.96 4.28
N ASP A 71 -2.11 -5.50 5.44
CA ASP A 71 -0.70 -5.58 5.83
C ASP A 71 -0.20 -6.99 6.17
N ASP A 72 -1.11 -7.94 6.38
CA ASP A 72 -0.85 -9.36 6.59
C ASP A 72 -1.08 -10.25 5.35
N ASP A 73 -1.35 -9.65 4.18
CA ASP A 73 -1.43 -10.33 2.90
C ASP A 73 -0.06 -10.39 2.15
N ASP A 74 -0.02 -11.13 1.05
CA ASP A 74 1.12 -11.21 0.13
C ASP A 74 0.67 -11.04 -1.33
N VAL A 75 1.62 -10.72 -2.20
CA VAL A 75 1.43 -10.62 -3.67
C VAL A 75 2.19 -11.73 -4.39
N SER A 76 1.80 -12.06 -5.62
CA SER A 76 2.59 -13.00 -6.44
C SER A 76 3.99 -12.45 -6.67
N ASP A 77 4.98 -13.33 -6.85
CA ASP A 77 6.36 -12.90 -7.13
C ASP A 77 6.51 -12.25 -8.51
N ASN A 78 5.61 -12.58 -9.45
CA ASN A 78 5.56 -12.12 -10.84
C ASN A 78 4.26 -11.40 -11.14
#